data_AF-A0A355D8H8-F1
#
_entry.id   AF-A0A355D8H8-F1
#
_cell.length_a   1.000
_cell.length_b   1.000
_cell.length_c   1.000
_cell.angle_alpha   90.00
_cell.angle_beta   90.00
_cell.angle_gamma   90.00
#
_symmetry.space_group_name_H-M   'P 1'
#
loop_
_entity.id
_entity.type
_entity.pdbx_description
1 polymer ?
#
loop_
_entity_poly.entity_id
_entity_poly.type
_entity_poly.pdbx_seq_one_letter_code
_entity_poly.pdbx_strand_id
1 'polypeptide(L)'
;MYKKNNLHTKLFNIFLFVLATLCFFKLFFEEDNLKGKNVFNLSEENIVINEDLNNDNKKDSIFIKKSDSDLLAQVNLNSNETYSLNYDKNLQTLGEYCTYWPVRVSTLDISRDNSKEIFIQSSFHNKAVQHIFSWNGNGYDDIFCSTNNLLGFIDSANSRTPKIISGNFQDNNINLKGYLYNKGSLKEFNDNLTTSLPGKDTITNFICLIESLPDPYLSVPNYFYSQISGSDLESIFRLANGSNYYKFQDGYLQI
;
A
#
# COMPACT_ATOMS: atom_id res chain seq x y z
N MET A 1 -14.11 -52.12 61.56
CA MET A 1 -13.04 -52.05 60.53
C MET A 1 -13.69 -51.56 59.22
N TYR A 2 -13.76 -50.24 59.02
CA TYR A 2 -14.52 -49.65 57.91
C TYR A 2 -13.70 -49.74 56.60
N LYS A 3 -14.16 -50.56 55.66
CA LYS A 3 -13.68 -50.57 54.26
C LYS A 3 -14.19 -49.28 53.60
N LYS A 4 -13.44 -48.19 53.78
CA LYS A 4 -13.79 -46.87 53.25
C LYS A 4 -13.86 -46.95 51.71
N ASN A 5 -14.92 -46.37 51.17
CA ASN A 5 -15.45 -46.62 49.83
C ASN A 5 -14.46 -46.19 48.72
N ASN A 6 -13.57 -47.11 48.32
CA ASN A 6 -12.45 -46.88 47.39
C ASN A 6 -12.90 -46.59 45.94
N LEU A 7 -14.19 -46.78 45.64
CA LEU A 7 -14.76 -46.57 44.32
C LEU A 7 -14.93 -45.09 43.99
N HIS A 8 -15.43 -44.28 44.94
CA HIS A 8 -15.63 -42.85 44.73
C HIS A 8 -14.30 -42.11 44.53
N THR A 9 -13.27 -42.48 45.28
CA THR A 9 -11.92 -41.90 45.12
C THR A 9 -11.31 -42.24 43.76
N LYS A 10 -11.51 -43.47 43.26
CA LYS A 10 -11.05 -43.87 41.92
C LYS A 10 -11.79 -43.12 40.81
N LEU A 11 -13.10 -42.98 40.91
CA LEU A 11 -13.91 -42.23 39.95
C LEU A 11 -13.53 -40.74 39.93
N PHE A 12 -13.27 -40.16 41.10
CA PHE A 12 -12.81 -38.77 41.22
C PHE A 12 -11.44 -38.57 40.56
N ASN A 13 -10.49 -39.49 40.77
CA ASN A 13 -9.17 -39.41 40.14
C ASN A 13 -9.23 -39.59 38.61
N ILE A 14 -10.11 -40.46 38.10
CA ILE A 14 -10.35 -40.62 36.66
C ILE A 14 -10.92 -39.33 36.08
N PHE A 15 -11.90 -38.73 36.74
CA PHE A 15 -12.47 -37.45 36.33
C PHE A 15 -11.40 -36.34 36.26
N LEU A 16 -10.53 -36.27 37.28
CA LEU A 16 -9.42 -35.30 37.31
C LEU A 16 -8.42 -35.53 36.17
N PHE A 17 -8.13 -36.79 35.84
CA PHE A 17 -7.26 -37.14 34.72
C PHE A 17 -7.86 -36.75 33.36
N VAL A 18 -9.16 -36.98 33.17
CA VAL A 18 -9.91 -36.55 31.96
C VAL A 18 -9.92 -35.03 31.85
N LEU A 19 -10.15 -34.31 32.95
CA LEU A 19 -10.13 -32.85 32.96
C LEU A 19 -8.73 -32.31 32.62
N ALA A 20 -7.67 -32.90 33.18
CA ALA A 20 -6.30 -32.53 32.89
C ALA A 20 -5.94 -32.77 31.42
N THR A 21 -6.37 -33.90 30.84
CA THR A 21 -6.14 -34.20 29.41
C THR A 21 -6.90 -33.26 28.48
N LEU A 22 -8.13 -32.87 28.81
CA LEU A 22 -8.88 -31.87 28.04
C LEU A 22 -8.22 -30.48 28.08
N CYS A 23 -7.73 -30.05 29.25
CA CYS A 23 -6.96 -28.82 29.38
C CYS A 23 -5.65 -28.87 28.57
N PHE A 24 -4.96 -30.01 28.59
CA PHE A 24 -3.74 -30.21 27.80
C PHE A 24 -4.04 -30.19 26.29
N PHE A 25 -5.12 -30.83 25.84
CA PHE A 25 -5.57 -30.75 24.45
C PHE A 25 -5.86 -29.31 24.02
N LYS A 26 -6.50 -28.50 24.88
CA LYS A 26 -6.73 -27.09 24.56
C LYS A 26 -5.42 -26.33 24.38
N LEU A 27 -4.42 -26.56 25.23
CA LEU A 27 -3.11 -25.89 25.13
C LEU A 27 -2.31 -26.29 23.87
N PHE A 28 -2.42 -27.54 23.40
CA PHE A 28 -1.67 -28.03 22.24
C PHE A 28 -2.38 -27.81 20.89
N PHE A 29 -3.71 -27.69 20.88
CA PHE A 29 -4.47 -27.48 19.64
C PHE A 29 -4.89 -26.03 19.41
N GLU A 30 -4.56 -25.11 20.32
CA GLU A 30 -4.78 -23.66 20.19
C GLU A 30 -3.51 -22.96 19.66
N GLU A 31 -2.75 -23.62 18.77
CA GLU A 31 -1.45 -23.14 18.28
C GLU A 31 -1.51 -22.19 17.06
N ASP A 32 -2.68 -21.94 16.44
CA ASP A 32 -2.73 -21.15 15.20
C ASP A 32 -3.26 -19.70 15.33
N ASN A 33 -3.81 -19.30 16.49
CA ASN A 33 -4.43 -17.96 16.64
C ASN A 33 -3.63 -16.97 17.50
N LEU A 34 -2.47 -17.38 18.06
CA LEU A 34 -1.63 -16.53 18.91
C LEU A 34 -0.36 -16.07 18.18
N LYS A 35 -0.47 -15.71 16.89
CA LYS A 35 0.51 -14.80 16.30
C LYS A 35 0.21 -13.41 16.83
N GLY A 36 0.95 -12.98 17.86
CA GLY A 36 0.86 -11.62 18.37
C GLY A 36 0.98 -10.64 17.21
N LYS A 37 -0.05 -9.82 16.99
CA LYS A 37 -0.04 -8.77 15.97
C LYS A 37 0.94 -7.69 16.43
N ASN A 38 1.99 -7.42 15.65
CA ASN A 38 2.97 -6.38 15.97
C ASN A 38 2.35 -5.00 15.71
N VAL A 39 1.87 -4.35 16.77
CA VAL A 39 1.22 -3.03 16.72
C VAL A 39 2.12 -1.99 17.40
N PHE A 40 2.10 -0.75 16.91
CA PHE A 40 2.87 0.36 17.48
C PHE A 40 1.96 1.49 18.00
N ASN A 41 2.48 2.27 18.95
CA ASN A 41 1.83 3.48 19.47
C ASN A 41 2.18 4.72 18.65
N LEU A 42 1.28 5.70 18.65
CA LEU A 42 1.38 6.95 17.90
C LEU A 42 2.45 7.90 18.47
N SER A 43 3.19 8.52 17.55
CA SER A 43 4.01 9.72 17.71
C SER A 43 3.48 10.87 16.81
N GLU A 44 3.95 12.10 17.02
CA GLU A 44 3.42 13.31 16.36
C GLU A 44 3.72 13.43 14.85
N GLU A 45 4.68 12.68 14.31
CA GLU A 45 5.15 12.81 12.91
C GLU A 45 4.54 11.81 11.92
N ASN A 46 3.46 11.14 12.31
CA ASN A 46 2.86 10.04 11.55
C ASN A 46 1.83 10.53 10.53
N ILE A 47 1.74 9.83 9.41
CA ILE A 47 0.68 10.05 8.43
C ILE A 47 -0.58 9.38 8.98
N VAL A 48 -1.69 10.14 9.03
CA VAL A 48 -3.01 9.67 9.47
C VAL A 48 -4.03 9.91 8.37
N ILE A 49 -4.65 8.85 7.86
CA ILE A 49 -5.76 8.93 6.90
C ILE A 49 -7.00 8.34 7.54
N ASN A 50 -8.13 9.04 7.43
CA ASN A 50 -9.41 8.63 8.02
C ASN A 50 -10.45 8.32 6.95
N GLU A 51 -10.78 7.04 6.77
CA GLU A 51 -11.67 6.53 5.73
C GLU A 51 -12.44 5.30 6.23
N ASP A 52 -13.57 4.97 5.60
CA ASP A 52 -14.22 3.66 5.82
C ASP A 52 -13.45 2.61 5.00
N LEU A 53 -12.79 1.68 5.69
CA LEU A 53 -11.91 0.69 5.08
C LEU A 53 -12.49 -0.73 5.11
N ASN A 54 -13.52 -0.96 5.92
CA ASN A 54 -14.14 -2.28 6.13
C ASN A 54 -15.65 -2.31 5.83
N ASN A 55 -16.19 -1.23 5.24
CA ASN A 55 -17.60 -1.07 4.87
C ASN A 55 -18.57 -1.13 6.06
N ASP A 56 -18.15 -0.62 7.23
CA ASP A 56 -19.03 -0.48 8.40
C ASP A 56 -19.70 0.90 8.52
N ASN A 57 -19.48 1.78 7.53
CA ASN A 57 -19.91 3.18 7.46
C ASN A 57 -19.31 4.08 8.55
N LYS A 58 -18.22 3.66 9.18
CA LYS A 58 -17.46 4.47 10.15
C LYS A 58 -16.05 4.69 9.63
N LYS A 59 -15.43 5.78 10.09
CA LYS A 59 -14.06 6.09 9.71
C LYS A 59 -13.10 5.33 10.60
N ASP A 60 -12.23 4.58 9.94
CA ASP A 60 -11.04 3.94 10.46
C ASP A 60 -9.83 4.84 10.23
N SER A 61 -8.71 4.53 10.88
CA SER A 61 -7.47 5.30 10.76
C SER A 61 -6.32 4.45 10.24
N ILE A 62 -5.68 4.89 9.16
CA ILE A 62 -4.41 4.33 8.68
C ILE A 62 -3.27 5.13 9.31
N PHE A 63 -2.32 4.42 9.91
CA PHE A 63 -1.13 4.99 10.54
C PHE A 63 0.14 4.49 9.87
N ILE A 64 0.98 5.42 9.42
CA ILE A 64 2.35 5.12 8.98
C ILE A 64 3.32 5.72 9.98
N LYS A 65 4.10 4.84 10.62
CA LYS A 65 5.21 5.24 11.47
C LYS A 65 6.53 5.17 10.72
N LYS A 66 7.25 6.28 10.79
CA LYS A 66 8.64 6.39 10.37
C LYS A 66 9.51 5.80 11.48
N SER A 67 10.15 4.67 11.22
CA SER A 67 11.27 4.20 12.03
C SER A 67 12.57 4.69 11.37
N ASP A 68 13.69 4.69 12.11
CA ASP A 68 14.99 5.16 11.62
C ASP A 68 15.50 4.40 10.38
N SER A 69 14.95 3.21 10.09
CA SER A 69 15.34 2.36 8.95
C SER A 69 14.19 1.75 8.16
N ASP A 70 12.97 1.71 8.70
CA ASP A 70 11.83 1.02 8.10
C ASP A 70 10.54 1.81 8.28
N LEU A 71 9.61 1.60 7.35
CA LEU A 71 8.23 2.05 7.49
C LEU A 71 7.40 0.94 8.13
N LEU A 72 6.65 1.31 9.17
CA LEU A 72 5.64 0.44 9.76
C LEU A 72 4.27 1.03 9.48
N ALA A 73 3.31 0.18 9.15
CA ALA A 73 1.96 0.60 8.85
C ALA A 73 0.93 -0.25 9.60
N GLN A 74 -0.13 0.39 10.08
CA GLN A 74 -1.26 -0.31 10.71
C GLN A 74 -2.57 0.42 10.41
N VAL A 75 -3.67 -0.31 10.54
CA VAL A 75 -5.03 0.20 10.48
C VAL A 75 -5.67 0.00 11.85
N ASN A 76 -6.22 1.08 12.41
CA ASN A 76 -7.08 1.00 13.58
C ASN A 76 -8.52 1.15 13.11
N LEU A 77 -9.31 0.09 13.28
CA LEU A 77 -10.73 0.13 12.99
C LEU A 77 -11.46 0.94 14.06
N ASN A 78 -12.61 1.50 13.70
CA ASN A 78 -13.49 2.19 14.64
C ASN A 78 -13.96 1.28 15.80
N SER A 79 -13.99 -0.04 15.59
CA SER A 79 -14.28 -1.05 16.61
C SER A 79 -13.21 -1.17 17.71
N ASN A 80 -12.11 -0.41 17.63
CA ASN A 80 -10.89 -0.52 18.44
C ASN A 80 -10.03 -1.76 18.14
N GLU A 81 -10.32 -2.47 17.06
CA GLU A 81 -9.42 -3.51 16.56
C GLU A 81 -8.26 -2.87 15.79
N THR A 82 -7.07 -3.47 15.87
CA THR A 82 -5.88 -2.97 15.17
C THR A 82 -5.23 -4.09 14.37
N TYR A 83 -4.85 -3.74 13.14
CA TYR A 83 -4.27 -4.65 12.16
C TYR A 83 -2.99 -4.06 11.59
N SER A 84 -1.88 -4.77 11.72
CA SER A 84 -0.63 -4.41 11.04
C SER A 84 -0.77 -4.67 9.55
N LEU A 85 -0.30 -3.74 8.71
CA LEU A 85 -0.15 -3.95 7.28
C LEU A 85 1.23 -4.58 7.06
N ASN A 86 1.28 -5.89 6.88
CA ASN A 86 2.54 -6.62 6.73
C ASN A 86 2.86 -6.80 5.25
N TYR A 87 4.10 -6.48 4.87
CA TYR A 87 4.58 -6.68 3.50
C TYR A 87 4.52 -8.15 3.05
N ASP A 88 4.38 -8.36 1.74
CA ASP A 88 4.50 -9.67 1.12
C ASP A 88 5.95 -10.21 1.19
N LYS A 89 6.10 -11.54 1.21
CA LYS A 89 7.41 -12.20 1.28
C LYS A 89 8.34 -11.89 0.10
N ASN A 90 7.78 -11.53 -1.05
CA ASN A 90 8.55 -11.18 -2.25
C ASN A 90 9.20 -9.80 -2.16
N LEU A 91 8.72 -8.92 -1.28
CA LEU A 91 9.28 -7.59 -1.03
C LEU A 91 9.23 -7.29 0.47
N GLN A 92 10.31 -7.64 1.18
CA GLN A 92 10.32 -7.71 2.65
C GLN A 92 10.47 -6.35 3.36
N THR A 93 9.82 -5.31 2.86
CA THR A 93 9.84 -3.96 3.42
C THR A 93 8.61 -3.21 2.92
N LEU A 94 8.09 -2.27 3.71
CA LEU A 94 7.12 -1.26 3.23
C LEU A 94 7.81 0.00 2.70
N GLY A 95 9.15 0.01 2.70
CA GLY A 95 9.99 1.17 2.42
C GLY A 95 10.69 1.72 3.66
N GLU A 96 11.42 2.81 3.44
CA GLU A 96 12.13 3.60 4.44
C GLU A 96 11.62 5.04 4.40
N TYR A 97 11.83 5.79 5.47
CA TYR A 97 11.53 7.21 5.46
C TYR A 97 12.60 7.97 4.68
N CYS A 98 12.18 8.65 3.61
CA CYS A 98 13.04 9.50 2.81
C CYS A 98 12.46 10.91 2.70
N THR A 99 13.22 11.92 3.11
CA THR A 99 12.75 13.32 3.17
C THR A 99 12.47 13.91 1.79
N TYR A 100 13.25 13.51 0.78
CA TYR A 100 13.08 13.97 -0.60
C TYR A 100 12.19 13.04 -1.44
N TRP A 101 11.82 11.87 -0.92
CA TRP A 101 10.90 10.92 -1.53
C TRP A 101 9.87 10.45 -0.48
N PRO A 102 8.89 11.32 -0.14
CA PRO A 102 7.97 11.05 0.96
C PRO A 102 7.01 9.91 0.63
N VAL A 103 6.59 9.20 1.68
CA VAL A 103 5.58 8.13 1.59
C VAL A 103 4.24 8.72 1.14
N ARG A 104 3.63 8.13 0.11
CA ARG A 104 2.28 8.42 -0.33
C ARG A 104 1.36 7.28 0.07
N VAL A 105 0.24 7.61 0.71
CA VAL A 105 -0.83 6.66 1.01
C VAL A 105 -2.12 7.16 0.40
N SER A 106 -2.83 6.28 -0.30
CA SER A 106 -4.15 6.56 -0.89
C SER A 106 -5.07 5.37 -0.70
N THR A 107 -6.38 5.58 -0.85
CA THR A 107 -7.38 4.52 -0.73
C THR A 107 -8.35 4.56 -1.90
N LEU A 108 -8.79 3.39 -2.37
CA LEU A 108 -9.74 3.27 -3.47
C LEU A 108 -10.48 1.93 -3.36
N ASP A 109 -11.80 1.93 -3.54
CA ASP A 109 -12.61 0.71 -3.66
C ASP A 109 -12.44 0.11 -5.07
N ILE A 110 -11.44 -0.77 -5.23
CA ILE A 110 -11.20 -1.48 -6.49
C ILE A 110 -11.97 -2.80 -6.55
N SER A 111 -12.37 -3.33 -5.39
CA SER A 111 -13.13 -4.57 -5.23
C SER A 111 -14.63 -4.43 -5.52
N ARG A 112 -15.15 -3.20 -5.46
CA ARG A 112 -16.56 -2.82 -5.60
C ARG A 112 -17.45 -3.39 -4.49
N ASP A 113 -16.88 -3.58 -3.31
CA ASP A 113 -17.60 -4.04 -2.11
C ASP A 113 -17.75 -2.95 -1.04
N ASN A 114 -17.40 -1.70 -1.39
CA ASN A 114 -17.32 -0.51 -0.53
C ASN A 114 -16.21 -0.55 0.53
N SER A 115 -15.49 -1.65 0.70
CA SER A 115 -14.25 -1.69 1.48
C SER A 115 -13.15 -1.12 0.60
N LYS A 116 -12.43 -0.11 1.08
CA LYS A 116 -11.37 0.52 0.28
C LYS A 116 -10.05 -0.23 0.45
N GLU A 117 -9.44 -0.57 -0.67
CA GLU A 117 -8.04 -0.99 -0.69
C GLU A 117 -7.11 0.18 -0.34
N ILE A 118 -5.99 -0.15 0.31
CA ILE A 118 -4.96 0.81 0.75
C ILE A 118 -3.74 0.67 -0.15
N PHE A 119 -3.31 1.77 -0.73
CA PHE A 119 -2.16 1.85 -1.61
C PHE A 119 -1.06 2.61 -0.90
N ILE A 120 0.13 2.01 -0.81
CA ILE A 120 1.31 2.65 -0.24
C ILE A 120 2.37 2.73 -1.34
N GLN A 121 2.84 3.94 -1.65
CA GLN A 121 4.05 4.18 -2.44
C GLN A 121 5.12 4.79 -1.53
N SER A 122 6.32 4.23 -1.58
CA SER A 122 7.45 4.65 -0.76
C SER A 122 8.76 4.37 -1.51
N SER A 123 9.89 4.55 -0.83
CA SER A 123 11.21 4.21 -1.35
C SER A 123 11.92 3.24 -0.42
N PHE A 124 12.82 2.43 -0.95
CA PHE A 124 13.80 1.66 -0.16
C PHE A 124 15.12 1.60 -0.93
N HIS A 125 16.21 2.06 -0.32
CA HIS A 125 17.53 2.10 -0.95
C HIS A 125 17.49 2.76 -2.35
N ASN A 126 16.86 3.93 -2.45
CA ASN A 126 16.67 4.70 -3.70
C ASN A 126 15.91 3.97 -4.81
N LYS A 127 15.08 2.99 -4.46
CA LYS A 127 14.14 2.34 -5.39
C LYS A 127 12.72 2.54 -4.92
N ALA A 128 11.79 2.66 -5.87
CA ALA A 128 10.38 2.73 -5.57
C ALA A 128 9.91 1.41 -4.95
N VAL A 129 8.94 1.51 -4.04
CA VAL A 129 8.26 0.39 -3.41
C VAL A 129 6.76 0.69 -3.46
N GLN A 130 5.97 -0.30 -3.89
CA GLN A 130 4.52 -0.20 -3.96
C GLN A 130 3.90 -1.39 -3.26
N HIS A 131 2.86 -1.14 -2.46
CA HIS A 131 2.02 -2.17 -1.84
C HIS A 131 0.55 -1.84 -2.01
N ILE A 132 -0.29 -2.87 -2.15
CA ILE A 132 -1.74 -2.76 -2.18
C ILE A 132 -2.31 -3.75 -1.16
N PHE A 133 -3.03 -3.22 -0.17
CA PHE A 133 -3.67 -4.01 0.86
C PHE A 133 -5.17 -4.07 0.65
N SER A 134 -5.76 -5.26 0.80
CA SER A 134 -7.20 -5.47 0.73
C SER A 134 -7.72 -6.12 2.01
N TRP A 135 -8.92 -5.72 2.41
CA TRP A 135 -9.60 -6.25 3.58
C TRP A 135 -10.17 -7.64 3.29
N ASN A 136 -9.89 -8.62 4.15
CA ASN A 136 -10.35 -10.00 3.99
C ASN A 136 -11.41 -10.42 5.03
N GLY A 137 -11.91 -9.48 5.84
CA GLY A 137 -12.85 -9.74 6.93
C GLY A 137 -12.18 -10.01 8.29
N ASN A 138 -10.92 -10.42 8.31
CA ASN A 138 -10.14 -10.74 9.52
C ASN A 138 -8.85 -9.92 9.62
N GLY A 139 -8.61 -8.99 8.70
CA GLY A 139 -7.36 -8.26 8.55
C GLY A 139 -7.12 -7.79 7.12
N TYR A 140 -5.89 -7.35 6.88
CA TYR A 140 -5.44 -6.85 5.59
C TYR A 140 -4.35 -7.75 5.02
N ASP A 141 -4.54 -8.18 3.78
CA ASP A 141 -3.54 -8.93 3.02
C ASP A 141 -2.85 -8.01 2.02
N ASP A 142 -1.54 -8.14 1.88
CA ASP A 142 -0.78 -7.52 0.77
C ASP A 142 -1.06 -8.31 -0.51
N ILE A 143 -1.92 -7.77 -1.36
CA ILE A 143 -2.39 -8.42 -2.60
C ILE A 143 -1.53 -8.05 -3.81
N PHE A 144 -0.60 -7.11 -3.66
CA PHE A 144 0.32 -6.69 -4.71
C PHE A 144 1.50 -5.92 -4.13
N CYS A 145 2.72 -6.39 -4.42
CA CYS A 145 3.94 -5.65 -4.17
C CYS A 145 4.78 -5.50 -5.45
N SER A 146 5.47 -4.37 -5.60
CA SER A 146 6.42 -4.18 -6.71
C SER A 146 7.45 -3.09 -6.43
N THR A 147 8.50 -3.04 -7.24
CA THR A 147 9.46 -1.93 -7.25
C THR A 147 9.17 -0.92 -8.36
N ASN A 148 7.90 -0.83 -8.79
CA ASN A 148 7.48 0.05 -9.87
C ASN A 148 7.43 1.50 -9.38
N ASN A 149 7.87 2.46 -10.19
CA ASN A 149 7.83 3.87 -9.82
C ASN A 149 6.58 4.63 -10.32
N LEU A 150 5.74 4.00 -11.13
CA LEU A 150 4.45 4.55 -11.55
C LEU A 150 3.32 3.71 -10.98
N LEU A 151 2.33 4.36 -10.39
CA LEU A 151 1.05 3.78 -10.00
C LEU A 151 -0.06 4.67 -10.56
N GLY A 152 -1.16 4.06 -10.97
CA GLY A 152 -2.33 4.84 -11.30
C GLY A 152 -3.59 4.04 -11.47
N PHE A 153 -4.66 4.78 -11.71
CA PHE A 153 -6.01 4.26 -11.75
C PHE A 153 -6.75 4.80 -12.96
N ILE A 154 -7.40 3.92 -13.68
CA ILE A 154 -8.28 4.25 -14.81
C ILE A 154 -9.71 3.94 -14.39
N ASP A 155 -10.66 4.78 -14.80
CA ASP A 155 -12.09 4.60 -14.53
C ASP A 155 -12.43 4.65 -13.03
N SER A 156 -11.56 5.27 -12.21
CA SER A 156 -11.71 5.30 -10.73
C SER A 156 -12.84 6.21 -10.24
N ALA A 157 -13.28 7.16 -11.06
CA ALA A 157 -14.31 8.14 -10.72
C ALA A 157 -15.67 7.88 -11.40
N ASN A 158 -15.82 6.78 -12.12
CA ASN A 158 -17.05 6.45 -12.85
C ASN A 158 -17.67 5.12 -12.38
N SER A 159 -18.73 4.68 -13.05
CA SER A 159 -19.47 3.47 -12.66
C SER A 159 -18.82 2.15 -13.13
N ARG A 160 -17.69 2.21 -13.84
CA ARG A 160 -16.97 1.02 -14.31
C ARG A 160 -16.06 0.47 -13.20
N THR A 161 -15.59 -0.76 -13.39
CA THR A 161 -14.59 -1.37 -12.51
C THR A 161 -13.27 -0.61 -12.65
N PRO A 162 -12.72 -0.06 -11.56
CA PRO A 162 -11.42 0.60 -11.59
C PRO A 162 -10.34 -0.36 -12.09
N LYS A 163 -9.49 0.12 -12.98
CA LYS A 163 -8.31 -0.61 -13.45
C LYS A 163 -7.09 0.01 -12.81
N ILE A 164 -6.20 -0.82 -12.30
CA ILE A 164 -4.92 -0.38 -11.78
C ILE A 164 -3.90 -0.45 -12.90
N ILE A 165 -3.06 0.56 -13.00
CA ILE A 165 -1.86 0.54 -13.83
C ILE A 165 -0.64 0.69 -12.93
N SER A 166 0.38 -0.12 -13.14
CA SER A 166 1.64 -0.02 -12.43
C SER A 166 2.80 -0.34 -13.37
N GLY A 167 3.92 0.34 -13.22
CA GLY A 167 5.07 0.13 -14.07
C GLY A 167 6.20 1.11 -13.84
N ASN A 168 7.08 1.25 -14.82
CA ASN A 168 8.29 2.04 -14.68
C ASN A 168 8.44 3.09 -15.78
N PHE A 169 8.94 4.25 -15.39
CA PHE A 169 9.69 5.12 -16.29
C PHE A 169 11.15 4.64 -16.33
N GLN A 170 11.60 4.19 -17.50
CA GLN A 170 12.96 3.73 -17.75
C GLN A 170 13.33 4.00 -19.21
N ASP A 171 14.58 4.38 -19.47
CA ASP A 171 15.10 4.60 -20.83
C ASP A 171 14.23 5.58 -21.65
N ASN A 172 13.81 6.68 -21.01
CA ASN A 172 12.93 7.72 -21.57
C ASN A 172 11.58 7.19 -22.06
N ASN A 173 11.10 6.08 -21.51
CA ASN A 173 9.83 5.49 -21.87
C ASN A 173 9.06 5.02 -20.63
N ILE A 174 7.74 5.09 -20.72
CA ILE A 174 6.84 4.55 -19.71
C ILE A 174 6.39 3.15 -20.15
N ASN A 175 6.72 2.14 -19.34
CA ASN A 175 6.24 0.78 -19.52
C ASN A 175 5.27 0.45 -18.37
N LEU A 176 4.02 0.14 -18.71
CA LEU A 176 2.94 -0.08 -17.75
C LEU A 176 2.32 -1.45 -17.98
N LYS A 177 1.85 -2.05 -16.88
CA LYS A 177 0.98 -3.22 -16.87
C LYS A 177 -0.36 -2.84 -16.26
N GLY A 178 -1.42 -3.43 -16.80
CA GLY A 178 -2.78 -3.27 -16.28
C GLY A 178 -3.16 -4.42 -15.35
N TYR A 179 -3.88 -4.11 -14.28
CA TYR A 179 -4.37 -5.05 -13.30
C TYR A 179 -5.84 -4.81 -12.98
N LEU A 180 -6.59 -5.90 -12.82
CA LEU A 180 -7.96 -5.90 -12.33
C LEU A 180 -8.02 -6.67 -11.02
N TYR A 181 -8.79 -6.14 -10.07
CA TYR A 181 -9.10 -6.88 -8.86
C TYR A 181 -10.04 -8.04 -9.17
N ASN A 182 -9.73 -9.21 -8.62
CA ASN A 182 -10.56 -10.40 -8.72
C ASN A 182 -10.39 -11.26 -7.46
N LYS A 183 -11.41 -11.25 -6.59
CA LYS A 183 -11.55 -12.12 -5.42
C LYS A 183 -10.28 -12.19 -4.54
N GLY A 184 -9.85 -11.04 -4.02
CA GLY A 184 -8.68 -10.96 -3.13
C GLY A 184 -7.32 -11.04 -3.84
N SER A 185 -7.27 -10.91 -5.17
CA SER A 185 -6.02 -10.88 -5.92
C SER A 185 -6.07 -9.93 -7.10
N LEU A 186 -4.92 -9.36 -7.47
CA LEU A 186 -4.80 -8.63 -8.73
C LEU A 186 -4.44 -9.60 -9.87
N LYS A 187 -5.17 -9.49 -10.98
CA LYS A 187 -4.89 -10.22 -12.21
C LYS A 187 -4.40 -9.25 -13.27
N GLU A 188 -3.19 -9.51 -13.77
CA GLU A 188 -2.63 -8.80 -14.91
C GLU A 188 -3.52 -9.04 -16.14
N PHE A 189 -3.84 -7.98 -16.86
CA PHE A 189 -4.46 -8.07 -18.18
C PHE A 189 -3.56 -7.41 -19.21
N ASN A 190 -3.31 -8.14 -20.29
CA ASN A 190 -2.57 -7.65 -21.44
C ASN A 190 -3.56 -7.08 -22.44
N ASP A 191 -3.97 -5.83 -22.23
CA ASP A 191 -4.66 -5.05 -23.25
C ASP A 191 -3.70 -4.05 -23.88
N ASN A 192 -3.96 -3.69 -25.13
CA ASN A 192 -3.38 -2.50 -25.79
C ASN A 192 -3.66 -1.18 -25.03
N LEU A 193 -4.39 -1.22 -23.92
CA LEU A 193 -4.62 -0.07 -23.03
C LEU A 193 -3.30 0.52 -22.48
N THR A 194 -2.28 -0.30 -22.24
CA THR A 194 -0.99 0.18 -21.71
C THR A 194 -0.12 0.86 -22.76
N THR A 195 -0.32 0.53 -24.04
CA THR A 195 0.31 1.22 -25.17
C THR A 195 -0.44 2.49 -25.58
N SER A 196 -1.72 2.63 -25.23
CA SER A 196 -2.58 3.77 -25.59
C SER A 196 -3.02 4.63 -24.41
N LEU A 197 -2.30 4.63 -23.29
CA LEU A 197 -2.69 5.44 -22.13
C LEU A 197 -2.76 6.93 -22.51
N PRO A 198 -3.93 7.60 -22.37
CA PRO A 198 -4.05 9.01 -22.70
C PRO A 198 -3.03 9.85 -21.93
N GLY A 199 -2.33 10.74 -22.64
CA GLY A 199 -1.32 11.61 -22.04
C GLY A 199 0.01 10.93 -21.71
N LYS A 200 0.20 9.62 -22.01
CA LYS A 200 1.48 8.92 -21.81
C LYS A 200 2.65 9.70 -22.41
N ASP A 201 2.56 10.06 -23.69
CA ASP A 201 3.64 10.78 -24.38
C ASP A 201 3.89 12.14 -23.74
N THR A 202 2.83 12.86 -23.34
CA THR A 202 2.94 14.15 -22.65
C THR A 202 3.66 14.00 -21.31
N ILE A 203 3.29 12.99 -20.51
CA ILE A 203 3.93 12.70 -19.22
C ILE A 203 5.39 12.29 -19.43
N THR A 204 5.66 11.39 -20.37
CA THR A 204 7.02 10.96 -20.74
C THR A 204 7.88 12.14 -21.15
N ASN A 205 7.39 12.99 -22.06
CA ASN A 205 8.12 14.16 -22.52
C ASN A 205 8.34 15.17 -21.40
N PHE A 206 7.36 15.37 -20.52
CA PHE A 206 7.52 16.25 -19.36
C PHE A 206 8.57 15.73 -18.38
N ILE A 207 8.59 14.42 -18.08
CA ILE A 207 9.65 13.84 -17.25
C ILE A 207 11.02 14.04 -17.89
N CYS A 208 11.15 13.73 -19.18
CA CYS A 208 12.41 13.89 -19.92
C CYS A 208 12.89 15.35 -19.92
N LEU A 209 11.97 16.31 -20.06
CA LEU A 209 12.27 17.74 -19.99
C LEU A 209 12.86 18.13 -18.63
N ILE A 210 12.27 17.65 -17.53
CA ILE A 210 12.74 18.00 -16.19
C ILE A 210 14.09 17.33 -15.91
N GLU A 211 14.28 16.07 -16.31
CA GLU A 211 15.56 15.37 -16.15
C GLU A 211 16.68 15.93 -17.05
N SER A 212 16.36 16.65 -18.14
CA SER A 212 17.36 17.32 -18.97
C SER A 212 17.87 18.64 -18.39
N LEU A 213 17.28 19.15 -17.31
CA LEU A 213 17.71 20.40 -16.68
C LEU A 213 18.99 20.18 -15.83
N PRO A 214 19.85 21.22 -15.70
CA PRO A 214 19.67 22.59 -16.18
C PRO A 214 19.99 22.77 -17.68
N ASP A 215 19.20 23.61 -18.37
CA ASP A 215 19.39 23.98 -19.77
C ASP A 215 19.12 25.49 -19.96
N PRO A 216 20.17 26.33 -20.10
CA PRO A 216 20.01 27.78 -20.25
C PRO A 216 19.38 28.19 -21.59
N TYR A 217 19.27 27.26 -22.56
CA TYR A 217 18.68 27.50 -23.88
C TYR A 217 17.29 26.88 -24.03
N LEU A 218 16.68 26.47 -22.91
CA LEU A 218 15.38 25.82 -22.90
C LEU A 218 14.33 26.62 -23.68
N SER A 219 13.75 26.00 -24.70
CA SER A 219 12.56 26.49 -25.39
C SER A 219 11.30 25.85 -24.82
N VAL A 220 10.21 26.60 -24.68
CA VAL A 220 8.90 26.08 -24.23
C VAL A 220 8.44 24.98 -25.19
N PRO A 221 8.27 23.73 -24.73
CA PRO A 221 7.84 22.64 -25.61
C PRO A 221 6.39 22.80 -26.10
N ASN A 222 6.11 22.25 -27.28
CA ASN A 222 4.81 22.40 -27.97
C ASN A 222 3.64 21.63 -27.35
N TYR A 223 3.91 20.72 -26.40
CA TYR A 223 2.88 20.00 -25.64
C TYR A 223 2.38 20.78 -24.42
N PHE A 224 2.96 21.95 -24.13
CA PHE A 224 2.38 22.89 -23.17
C PHE A 224 1.17 23.59 -23.78
N TYR A 225 0.22 23.99 -22.94
CA TYR A 225 -0.92 24.77 -23.37
C TYR A 225 -0.45 26.09 -24.00
N SER A 226 -0.88 26.39 -25.23
CA SER A 226 -0.33 27.52 -26.00
C SER A 226 -0.62 28.89 -25.41
N GLN A 227 -1.58 28.99 -24.48
CA GLN A 227 -1.91 30.23 -23.77
C GLN A 227 -1.46 30.19 -22.29
N ILE A 228 -0.54 29.28 -21.93
CA ILE A 228 0.06 29.25 -20.60
C ILE A 228 0.70 30.62 -20.31
N SER A 229 0.48 31.15 -19.11
CA SER A 229 1.00 32.47 -18.77
C SER A 229 2.51 32.41 -18.55
N GLY A 230 3.21 33.54 -18.76
CA GLY A 230 4.64 33.62 -18.48
C GLY A 230 4.98 33.34 -17.01
N SER A 231 4.10 33.73 -16.08
CA SER A 231 4.23 33.42 -14.65
C SER A 231 4.13 31.92 -14.36
N ASP A 232 3.30 31.18 -15.09
CA ASP A 232 3.19 29.72 -14.91
C ASP A 232 4.47 29.00 -15.39
N LEU A 233 5.11 29.53 -16.43
CA LEU A 233 6.37 28.99 -16.98
C LEU A 233 7.61 29.39 -16.16
N GLU A 234 7.52 30.44 -15.34
CA GLU A 234 8.66 30.97 -14.57
C GLU A 234 9.33 29.89 -13.72
N SER A 235 8.53 28.99 -13.14
CA SER A 235 9.06 27.88 -12.35
C SER A 235 10.01 26.99 -13.15
N ILE A 236 9.65 26.64 -14.39
CA ILE A 236 10.48 25.78 -15.25
C ILE A 236 11.77 26.52 -15.64
N PHE A 237 11.67 27.80 -16.02
CA PHE A 237 12.87 28.60 -16.36
C PHE A 237 13.80 28.80 -15.16
N ARG A 238 13.26 28.91 -13.94
CA ARG A 238 14.07 28.98 -12.72
C ARG A 238 14.83 27.68 -12.46
N LEU A 239 14.20 26.52 -12.70
CA LEU A 239 14.89 25.23 -12.62
C LEU A 239 15.97 25.12 -13.71
N ALA A 240 15.67 25.56 -14.93
CA ALA A 240 16.57 25.49 -16.07
C ALA A 240 17.83 26.37 -15.93
N ASN A 241 17.73 27.52 -15.26
CA ASN A 241 18.85 28.40 -14.95
C ASN A 241 19.54 28.06 -13.61
N GLY A 242 19.12 26.99 -12.94
CA GLY A 242 19.72 26.53 -11.69
C GLY A 242 21.00 25.71 -11.90
N SER A 243 21.50 25.12 -10.82
CA SER A 243 22.67 24.22 -10.82
C SER A 243 22.34 22.80 -10.33
N ASN A 244 21.04 22.47 -10.23
CA ASN A 244 20.57 21.19 -9.72
C ASN A 244 20.27 20.23 -10.86
N TYR A 245 20.55 18.95 -10.64
CA TYR A 245 20.13 17.86 -11.51
C TYR A 245 18.90 17.19 -10.94
N TYR A 246 17.96 16.84 -11.81
CA TYR A 246 16.70 16.24 -11.43
C TYR A 246 16.64 14.80 -11.90
N LYS A 247 16.05 13.95 -11.07
CA LYS A 247 15.80 12.55 -11.40
C LYS A 247 14.38 12.21 -11.00
N PHE A 248 13.67 11.56 -11.90
CA PHE A 248 12.34 11.05 -11.66
C PHE A 248 12.38 9.94 -10.62
N GLN A 249 11.58 10.09 -9.57
CA GLN A 249 11.52 9.17 -8.43
C GLN A 249 10.29 8.29 -8.52
N ASP A 250 9.11 8.91 -8.48
CA ASP A 250 7.82 8.24 -8.67
C ASP A 250 6.77 9.14 -9.33
N GLY A 251 5.66 8.51 -9.72
CA GLY A 251 4.46 9.18 -10.18
C GLY A 251 3.18 8.45 -9.74
N TYR A 252 2.14 9.25 -9.54
CA TYR A 252 0.78 8.81 -9.25
C TYR A 252 -0.17 9.39 -10.30
N LEU A 253 -0.94 8.54 -10.96
CA LEU A 253 -1.80 8.90 -12.09
C LEU A 253 -3.26 8.55 -11.77
N GLN A 254 -4.19 9.46 -12.07
CA GLN A 254 -5.61 9.19 -11.96
C GLN A 254 -6.31 9.68 -13.23
N ILE A 255 -6.95 8.75 -13.95
CA ILE A 255 -7.49 8.94 -15.30
C ILE A 255 -8.95 8.46 -15.36
#